data_AF-A0A3S0N3B0-F1
#
_entry.id   AF-A0A3S0N3B0-F1
#
_cell.length_a   1.000
_cell.length_b   1.000
_cell.length_c   1.000
_cell.angle_alpha   90.00
_cell.angle_beta   90.00
_cell.angle_gamma   90.00
#
_symmetry.space_group_name_H-M   'P 1'
#
loop_
_entity.id
_entity.type
_entity.pdbx_description
1 polymer ?
#
loop_
_entity_poly.entity_id
_entity_poly.type
_entity_poly.pdbx_seq_one_letter_code
_entity_poly.pdbx_strand_id
1 'polypeptide(L)'
;MLETFVLYALPFTFTLLAACALTALVSGLVLLLFRLRRTNEVMQHPYLKQLPWERLPISIRAAILLDYFLRLSFPNSKFWVAGTANRLLAHIQPADVSSRVKWPLIGLWGGCFLGIIAMLMLWSLILLTMNS
;
A
#
# COMPACT_ATOMS: atom_id res chain seq x y z
N MET A 1 -1.12 -24.47 26.38
CA MET A 1 -2.00 -23.47 25.71
C MET A 1 -1.17 -22.44 24.93
N LEU A 2 -0.28 -21.69 25.59
CA LEU A 2 0.59 -20.69 24.94
C LEU A 2 1.57 -21.32 23.93
N GLU A 3 2.24 -22.41 24.28
CA GLU A 3 3.17 -23.11 23.36
C GLU A 3 2.45 -23.66 22.12
N THR A 4 1.29 -24.28 22.30
CA THR A 4 0.46 -24.79 21.21
C THR A 4 0.03 -23.65 20.28
N PHE A 5 -0.33 -22.49 20.84
CA PHE A 5 -0.67 -21.29 20.07
C PHE A 5 0.52 -20.78 19.26
N VAL A 6 1.71 -20.67 19.87
CA VAL A 6 2.94 -20.22 19.18
C VAL A 6 3.31 -21.15 18.03
N LEU A 7 3.18 -22.47 18.23
CA LEU A 7 3.49 -23.49 17.22
C LEU A 7 2.69 -23.34 15.93
N TYR A 8 1.43 -22.89 16.01
CA TYR A 8 0.58 -22.63 14.84
C TYR A 8 0.68 -21.18 14.35
N ALA A 9 0.78 -20.21 15.26
CA ALA A 9 0.79 -18.80 14.92
C ALA A 9 2.08 -18.38 14.19
N LEU A 10 3.22 -18.99 14.50
CA LEU A 10 4.52 -18.67 13.89
C LEU A 10 4.59 -19.00 12.38
N PRO A 11 4.29 -20.24 11.92
CA PRO A 11 4.25 -20.53 10.47
C PRO A 11 3.12 -19.78 9.76
N PHE A 12 1.99 -19.52 10.44
CA PHE A 12 0.90 -18.74 9.87
C PHE A 12 1.30 -17.28 9.64
N THR A 13 1.89 -16.61 10.63
CA THR A 13 2.35 -15.22 10.49
C THR A 13 3.48 -15.08 9.47
N PHE A 14 4.38 -16.07 9.40
CA PHE A 14 5.40 -16.12 8.35
C PHE A 14 4.82 -16.27 6.93
N THR A 15 3.87 -17.20 6.73
CA THR A 15 3.22 -17.39 5.42
C THR A 15 2.39 -16.18 5.02
N LEU A 16 1.70 -15.54 5.99
CA LEU A 16 1.00 -14.28 5.79
C LEU A 16 1.95 -13.16 5.38
N LEU A 17 3.10 -13.03 6.04
CA LEU A 17 4.13 -12.05 5.71
C LEU A 17 4.66 -12.29 4.28
N ALA A 18 4.96 -13.53 3.92
CA ALA A 18 5.41 -13.90 2.58
C ALA A 18 4.33 -13.60 1.52
N ALA A 19 3.06 -13.90 1.79
CA ALA A 19 1.96 -13.57 0.91
C ALA A 19 1.79 -12.05 0.73
N CYS A 20 1.93 -11.26 1.81
CA CYS A 20 1.91 -9.80 1.76
C CYS A 20 3.07 -9.25 0.92
N ALA A 21 4.28 -9.80 1.08
CA ALA A 21 5.45 -9.40 0.31
C ALA A 21 5.28 -9.71 -1.19
N LEU A 22 4.83 -10.92 -1.53
CA LEU A 22 4.60 -11.34 -2.92
C LEU A 22 3.49 -10.51 -3.58
N THR A 23 2.38 -10.28 -2.88
CA THR A 23 1.28 -9.45 -3.41
C THR A 23 1.70 -8.01 -3.62
N ALA A 24 2.47 -7.43 -2.69
CA ALA A 24 3.03 -6.08 -2.85
C ALA A 24 4.00 -6.01 -4.03
N LEU A 25 4.89 -7.00 -4.18
CA LEU A 25 5.85 -7.07 -5.29
C LEU A 25 5.16 -7.22 -6.64
N VAL A 26 4.24 -8.18 -6.78
CA VAL A 26 3.50 -8.41 -8.04
C VAL A 26 2.68 -7.18 -8.40
N SER A 27 1.98 -6.60 -7.43
CA SER A 27 1.17 -5.39 -7.67
C SER A 27 2.03 -4.19 -8.05
N GLY A 28 3.18 -4.00 -7.38
CA GLY A 28 4.15 -2.98 -7.71
C GLY A 28 4.74 -3.15 -9.10
N LEU A 29 5.11 -4.38 -9.47
CA LEU A 29 5.66 -4.70 -10.79
C LEU A 29 4.64 -4.45 -11.91
N VAL A 30 3.39 -4.89 -11.72
CA VAL A 30 2.29 -4.63 -12.66
C VAL A 30 2.05 -3.13 -12.81
N LEU A 31 2.09 -2.39 -11.69
CA LEU A 31 1.91 -0.96 -11.67
C LEU A 31 3.03 -0.22 -12.41
N LEU A 32 4.29 -0.59 -12.16
CA LEU A 32 5.48 0.00 -12.79
C LEU A 32 5.55 -0.29 -14.30
N LEU A 33 5.30 -1.54 -14.73
CA LEU A 33 5.51 -1.94 -16.11
C LEU A 33 4.34 -1.61 -17.05
N PHE A 34 3.09 -1.74 -16.58
CA PHE A 34 1.94 -1.71 -17.48
C PHE A 34 0.94 -0.58 -17.21
N ARG A 35 0.92 -0.03 -15.99
CA ARG A 35 -0.22 0.79 -15.54
C ARG A 35 0.12 2.16 -15.02
N LEU A 36 1.40 2.50 -14.95
CA LEU A 36 1.88 3.78 -14.43
C LEU A 36 1.30 4.96 -15.22
N ARG A 37 1.37 4.88 -16.55
CA ARG A 37 0.88 5.94 -17.45
C ARG A 37 -0.63 6.15 -17.32
N ARG A 38 -1.41 5.06 -17.38
CA ARG A 38 -2.88 5.09 -17.23
C ARG A 38 -3.30 5.62 -15.85
N THR A 39 -2.60 5.23 -14.79
CA THR A 39 -2.89 5.66 -13.42
C THR A 39 -2.64 7.16 -13.26
N ASN A 40 -1.53 7.65 -13.80
CA ASN A 40 -1.19 9.07 -13.78
C ASN A 40 -2.15 9.92 -14.63
N GLU A 41 -2.60 9.41 -15.77
CA GLU A 41 -3.60 10.07 -16.63
C GLU A 41 -4.97 10.18 -15.97
N VAL A 42 -5.36 9.17 -15.18
CA VAL A 42 -6.66 9.14 -14.47
C VAL A 42 -6.63 9.98 -13.20
N MET A 43 -5.58 9.88 -12.39
CA MET A 43 -5.51 10.56 -11.10
C MET A 43 -5.00 12.01 -11.19
N GLN A 44 -4.18 12.32 -12.19
CA GLN A 44 -3.66 13.65 -12.51
C GLN A 44 -3.15 14.42 -11.28
N HIS A 45 -2.14 13.89 -10.59
CA HIS A 45 -1.58 14.55 -9.41
C HIS A 45 -1.09 15.98 -9.74
N PRO A 46 -1.32 16.98 -8.87
CA PRO A 46 -0.84 18.35 -9.09
C PRO A 46 0.66 18.46 -9.39
N TYR A 47 1.48 17.62 -8.73
CA TYR A 47 2.92 17.56 -8.99
C TYR A 47 3.29 17.17 -10.43
N LEU A 48 2.44 16.40 -11.11
CA LEU A 48 2.66 16.01 -12.50
C LEU A 48 2.41 17.17 -13.49
N LYS A 49 1.75 18.25 -13.04
CA LYS A 49 1.61 19.48 -13.83
C LYS A 49 2.89 20.33 -13.81
N GLN A 50 3.72 20.17 -12.78
CA GLN A 50 4.96 20.94 -12.60
C GLN A 50 6.17 20.18 -13.13
N LEU A 51 6.23 18.86 -12.93
CA LEU A 51 7.37 18.04 -13.34
C LEU A 51 6.91 16.73 -13.99
N PRO A 52 7.50 16.33 -15.13
CA PRO A 52 7.21 15.03 -15.72
C PRO A 52 7.64 13.90 -14.79
N TRP A 53 6.91 12.78 -14.82
CA TRP A 53 7.10 11.63 -13.93
C TRP A 53 8.55 11.13 -13.88
N GLU A 54 9.23 11.09 -15.02
CA GLU A 54 10.61 10.61 -15.17
C GLU A 54 11.64 11.47 -14.43
N ARG A 55 11.33 12.75 -14.17
CA ARG A 55 12.22 13.66 -13.43
C ARG A 55 11.95 13.67 -11.93
N LEU A 56 10.84 13.08 -11.47
CA LEU A 56 10.54 12.97 -10.05
C LEU A 56 11.43 11.91 -9.38
N PRO A 57 11.95 12.17 -8.16
CA PRO A 57 12.69 11.17 -7.41
C PRO A 57 11.77 10.04 -6.96
N ILE A 58 12.34 8.86 -6.70
CA ILE A 58 11.61 7.63 -6.35
C ILE A 58 10.73 7.84 -5.10
N SER A 59 11.22 8.57 -4.11
CA SER A 59 10.47 8.90 -2.89
C SER A 59 9.18 9.67 -3.19
N ILE A 60 9.23 10.69 -4.05
CA ILE A 60 8.05 11.48 -4.42
C ILE A 60 7.10 10.67 -5.29
N ARG A 61 7.61 9.82 -6.19
CA ARG A 61 6.76 8.88 -6.95
C ARG A 61 5.99 7.95 -6.02
N ALA A 62 6.66 7.40 -5.01
CA ALA A 62 6.01 6.57 -3.99
C ALA A 62 4.98 7.38 -3.19
N ALA A 63 5.30 8.61 -2.78
CA ALA A 63 4.35 9.48 -2.09
C ALA A 63 3.09 9.76 -2.92
N ILE A 64 3.23 10.04 -4.22
CA ILE A 64 2.10 10.22 -5.13
C ILE A 64 1.24 8.95 -5.21
N LEU A 65 1.87 7.77 -5.32
CA LEU A 65 1.14 6.50 -5.33
C LEU A 65 0.44 6.22 -4.00
N LEU A 66 1.03 6.64 -2.88
CA LEU A 66 0.42 6.55 -1.56
C LEU A 66 -0.78 7.48 -1.47
N ASP A 67 -0.67 8.73 -1.92
CA ASP A 67 -1.78 9.69 -1.94
C ASP A 67 -2.96 9.18 -2.76
N TYR A 68 -2.67 8.55 -3.91
CA TYR A 68 -3.68 7.87 -4.72
C TYR A 68 -4.35 6.72 -3.95
N PHE A 69 -3.57 5.90 -3.22
CA PHE A 69 -4.11 4.80 -2.42
C PHE A 69 -4.98 5.31 -1.27
N LEU A 70 -4.54 6.37 -0.57
CA LEU A 70 -5.27 6.99 0.52
C LEU A 70 -6.59 7.57 0.04
N ARG A 71 -6.60 8.24 -1.13
CA ARG A 71 -7.83 8.75 -1.74
C ARG A 71 -8.82 7.64 -2.09
N LEU A 72 -8.32 6.51 -2.60
CA LEU A 72 -9.17 5.38 -3.00
C LEU A 72 -9.71 4.59 -1.80
N SER A 73 -8.89 4.39 -0.78
CA SER A 73 -9.22 3.53 0.36
C SER A 73 -9.96 4.29 1.47
N PHE A 74 -9.66 5.58 1.63
CA PHE A 74 -10.21 6.42 2.70
C PHE A 74 -10.76 7.76 2.15
N PRO A 75 -11.75 7.74 1.25
CA PRO A 75 -12.16 8.92 0.48
C PRO A 75 -12.76 10.06 1.30
N ASN A 76 -13.38 9.73 2.44
CA ASN A 76 -14.01 10.70 3.34
C ASN A 76 -13.14 11.05 4.56
N SER A 77 -11.93 10.47 4.67
CA SER A 77 -11.07 10.73 5.82
C SER A 77 -10.49 12.14 5.74
N LYS A 78 -10.68 12.92 6.81
CA LYS A 78 -10.09 14.26 6.97
C LYS A 78 -8.86 14.25 7.86
N PHE A 79 -8.44 13.08 8.33
CA PHE A 79 -7.42 12.93 9.36
C PHE A 79 -6.04 12.63 8.76
N TRP A 80 -4.99 13.28 9.30
CA TRP A 80 -3.58 13.03 8.96
C TRP A 80 -3.25 13.11 7.45
N VAL A 81 -2.32 12.29 6.96
CA VAL A 81 -1.84 12.22 5.59
C VAL A 81 -2.98 11.94 4.60
N ALA A 82 -3.99 11.15 5.00
CA ALA A 82 -5.17 10.87 4.17
C ALA A 82 -6.00 12.12 3.91
N GLY A 83 -6.12 13.03 4.88
CA GLY A 83 -6.80 14.32 4.70
C GLY A 83 -6.09 15.23 3.69
N THR A 84 -4.75 15.26 3.73
CA THR A 84 -3.95 16.02 2.76
C THR A 84 -4.07 15.45 1.36
N ALA A 85 -3.95 14.14 1.20
CA ALA A 85 -4.16 13.44 -0.07
C ALA A 85 -5.57 13.68 -0.63
N ASN A 86 -6.60 13.61 0.22
CA ASN A 86 -7.98 13.87 -0.17
C ASN A 86 -8.22 15.31 -0.62
N ARG A 87 -7.52 16.29 -0.04
CA ARG A 87 -7.57 17.69 -0.49
C ARG A 87 -6.85 17.88 -1.82
N LEU A 88 -5.70 17.25 -2.00
CA LEU A 88 -4.91 17.31 -3.25
C LEU A 88 -5.62 16.64 -4.44
N LEU A 89 -6.34 15.55 -4.18
CA LEU A 89 -7.10 14.78 -5.16
C LEU A 89 -8.62 15.00 -5.05
N ALA A 90 -9.04 16.15 -4.52
CA ALA A 90 -10.46 16.45 -4.34
C ALA A 90 -11.26 16.41 -5.65
N HIS A 91 -10.61 16.69 -6.78
CA HIS A 91 -11.21 16.65 -8.12
C HIS A 91 -11.52 15.24 -8.63
N ILE A 92 -10.93 14.19 -8.05
CA ILE A 92 -11.18 12.81 -8.45
C ILE A 92 -12.23 12.18 -7.54
N GLN A 93 -13.31 11.69 -8.14
CA GLN A 93 -14.27 10.84 -7.44
C GLN A 93 -13.79 9.39 -7.45
N PRO A 94 -13.55 8.77 -6.28
CA PRO A 94 -13.09 7.39 -6.19
C PRO A 94 -14.04 6.39 -6.87
N ALA A 95 -15.34 6.68 -6.91
CA ALA A 95 -16.34 5.84 -7.54
C ALA A 95 -16.09 5.68 -9.05
N ASP A 96 -15.64 6.74 -9.73
CA ASP A 96 -15.44 6.77 -11.18
C ASP A 96 -14.13 6.09 -11.62
N VAL A 97 -13.22 5.85 -10.68
CA VAL A 97 -11.93 5.21 -10.99
C VAL A 97 -12.16 3.71 -11.26
N SER A 98 -11.74 3.26 -12.44
CA SER A 98 -11.83 1.84 -12.82
C SER A 98 -11.11 0.93 -11.83
N SER A 99 -11.75 -0.19 -11.47
CA SER A 99 -11.18 -1.23 -10.60
C SER A 99 -9.83 -1.76 -11.09
N ARG A 100 -9.55 -1.67 -12.40
CA ARG A 100 -8.27 -2.03 -13.02
C ARG A 100 -7.08 -1.17 -12.60
N VAL A 101 -7.35 0.05 -12.15
CA VAL A 101 -6.35 0.99 -11.62
C VAL A 101 -6.27 0.85 -10.10
N LYS A 102 -7.41 0.61 -9.44
CA LYS A 102 -7.50 0.43 -7.99
C LYS A 102 -6.72 -0.79 -7.48
N TRP A 103 -6.93 -1.96 -8.09
CA TRP A 103 -6.37 -3.22 -7.61
C TRP A 103 -4.84 -3.20 -7.41
N PRO A 104 -4.01 -2.76 -8.38
CA PRO A 104 -2.56 -2.74 -8.18
C PRO A 104 -2.11 -1.72 -7.12
N LEU A 105 -2.82 -0.60 -6.93
CA LEU A 105 -2.52 0.34 -5.85
C LEU A 105 -2.85 -0.24 -4.48
N ILE A 106 -4.03 -0.84 -4.37
CA ILE A 106 -4.50 -1.47 -3.13
C ILE A 106 -3.62 -2.67 -2.79
N GLY A 107 -3.23 -3.47 -3.78
CA GLY A 107 -2.34 -4.62 -3.59
C GLY A 107 -0.93 -4.20 -3.16
N LEU A 108 -0.37 -3.14 -3.77
CA LEU A 108 0.95 -2.62 -3.39
C LEU A 108 0.95 -2.08 -1.95
N TRP A 109 0.10 -1.09 -1.68
CA TRP A 109 0.10 -0.41 -0.38
C TRP A 109 -0.58 -1.22 0.71
N GLY A 110 -1.70 -1.88 0.40
CA GLY A 110 -2.37 -2.79 1.32
C GLY A 110 -1.49 -3.97 1.71
N GLY A 111 -0.76 -4.57 0.75
CA GLY A 111 0.25 -5.60 1.02
C GLY A 111 1.38 -5.09 1.92
N CYS A 112 1.90 -3.89 1.67
CA CYS A 112 2.92 -3.28 2.54
C CYS A 112 2.42 -3.02 3.97
N PHE A 113 1.25 -2.38 4.14
CA PHE A 113 0.71 -2.08 5.47
C PHE A 113 0.34 -3.35 6.24
N LEU A 114 -0.31 -4.31 5.59
CA LEU A 114 -0.65 -5.59 6.21
C LEU A 114 0.62 -6.40 6.52
N GLY A 115 1.62 -6.35 5.64
CA GLY A 115 2.93 -6.96 5.84
C GLY A 115 3.66 -6.39 7.06
N ILE A 116 3.60 -5.08 7.30
CA ILE A 116 4.16 -4.46 8.52
C ILE A 116 3.48 -5.01 9.77
N ILE A 117 2.15 -5.14 9.76
CA ILE A 117 1.39 -5.72 10.89
C ILE A 117 1.80 -7.18 11.12
N ALA A 118 1.86 -7.98 10.05
CA ALA A 118 2.28 -9.38 10.10
C ALA A 118 3.72 -9.52 10.61
N MET A 119 4.61 -8.63 10.18
CA MET A 119 6.00 -8.57 10.63
C MET A 119 6.07 -8.29 12.13
N LEU A 120 5.35 -7.28 12.63
CA LEU A 120 5.29 -6.97 14.06
C LEU A 120 4.78 -8.17 14.86
N MET A 121 3.71 -8.83 14.40
CA MET A 121 3.19 -10.04 15.04
C MET A 121 4.23 -11.17 15.07
N LEU A 122 4.91 -11.43 13.96
CA LEU A 122 5.96 -12.46 13.87
C LEU A 122 7.08 -12.18 14.88
N TRP A 123 7.60 -10.95 14.93
CA TRP A 123 8.65 -10.57 15.89
C TRP A 123 8.19 -10.67 17.33
N SER A 124 6.96 -10.26 17.65
CA SER A 124 6.40 -10.41 18.99
C SER A 124 6.31 -11.88 19.41
N LEU A 125 5.89 -12.78 18.50
CA LEU A 125 5.83 -14.21 18.77
C LEU A 125 7.24 -14.81 18.98
N ILE A 126 8.22 -14.40 18.17
CA ILE A 126 9.62 -14.84 18.33
C ILE A 126 10.17 -14.39 19.69
N LEU A 127 10.00 -13.12 20.06
CA LEU A 127 10.46 -12.58 21.35
C LEU A 127 9.82 -13.31 22.54
N LEU A 128 8.53 -13.60 22.44
CA LEU A 128 7.80 -14.34 23.47
C LEU A 128 8.32 -15.78 23.60
N THR A 129 8.70 -16.41 22.49
CA THR A 129 9.31 -17.76 22.48
C THR A 129 10.71 -17.76 23.08
N MET A 130 11.52 -16.72 22.83
CA MET A 130 12.89 -16.63 23.35
C MET A 130 12.96 -16.31 24.85
N ASN A 131 11.92 -15.70 25.41
CA ASN A 131 11.84 -15.29 26.81
C ASN A 131 10.99 -16.24 27.68
N SER A 132 10.50 -17.34 27.11
CA SER A 132 9.81 -18.42 27.80
C SER A 132 10.77 -19.59 28.02
#